data_AF-A0A150Q4K3-F1
#
_entry.id   AF-A0A150Q4K3-F1
#
_cell.length_a   1.000
_cell.length_b   1.000
_cell.length_c   1.000
_cell.angle_alpha   90.00
_cell.angle_beta   90.00
_cell.angle_gamma   90.00
#
_symmetry.space_group_name_H-M   'P 1'
#
loop_
_entity.id
_entity.type
_entity.pdbx_description
1 polymer ?
#
loop_
_entity_poly.entity_id
_entity_poly.type
_entity_poly.pdbx_seq_one_letter_code
_entity_poly.pdbx_strand_id
1 'polypeptide(L)'
;MFAVALTGSLLVGCSDGATSSVGDRVARGAAACLPGESIERAETKVYTFFGSAGAQSRVERAIRPDGSETLSSETRLSPADAGQGSAAGGAPPTGGVLREYAELDPSGRLVYADVSLSDAAGVVKRMILDPQHGAALLRRAGRASGFVRIPTGEATIYAPVGSIVTPVAAWVARRAALAAPSVRMFDEGTAESHAVLSDQLVVEDGRDTFVVLGDAALSADDEFITSLPLGAAASATACEAGGSGAAAPWRCG
;
A
#
# COMPACT_ATOMS: atom_id res chain seq x y z
N MET A 1 47.57 -17.65 -35.07
CA MET A 1 48.68 -18.34 -34.40
C MET A 1 48.09 -19.00 -33.17
N PHE A 2 48.21 -20.33 -33.11
CA PHE A 2 47.71 -21.32 -32.14
C PHE A 2 46.22 -21.42 -31.83
N ALA A 3 45.77 -22.66 -31.98
CA ALA A 3 44.42 -23.20 -31.88
C ALA A 3 44.27 -24.06 -30.61
N VAL A 4 43.04 -24.54 -30.43
CA VAL A 4 42.63 -25.89 -30.00
C VAL A 4 41.68 -25.87 -28.80
N ALA A 5 40.45 -26.31 -29.10
CA ALA A 5 39.41 -26.73 -28.18
C ALA A 5 39.74 -28.11 -27.58
N LEU A 6 39.12 -28.48 -26.46
CA LEU A 6 38.66 -29.85 -26.23
C LEU A 6 37.62 -29.94 -25.09
N THR A 7 36.51 -30.52 -25.50
CA THR A 7 35.40 -31.14 -24.76
C THR A 7 35.83 -32.22 -23.76
N GLY A 8 34.98 -32.50 -22.77
CA GLY A 8 35.07 -33.73 -21.98
C GLY A 8 33.96 -33.91 -20.94
N SER A 9 32.80 -34.42 -21.36
CA SER A 9 31.86 -35.14 -20.49
C SER A 9 32.31 -36.60 -20.34
N LEU A 10 32.01 -37.23 -19.20
CA LEU A 10 31.25 -38.49 -19.06
C LEU A 10 31.61 -39.31 -17.78
N LEU A 11 30.52 -39.76 -17.12
CA LEU A 11 30.26 -41.10 -16.54
C LEU A 11 31.07 -41.55 -15.31
N VAL A 12 30.41 -41.70 -14.16
CA VAL A 12 29.72 -42.94 -13.68
C VAL A 12 30.71 -44.09 -13.48
N GLY A 13 31.03 -44.36 -12.22
CA GLY A 13 31.61 -45.61 -11.76
C GLY A 13 30.77 -46.16 -10.61
N CYS A 14 29.95 -47.16 -10.91
CA CYS A 14 29.41 -48.09 -9.93
C CYS A 14 30.45 -49.18 -9.68
N SER A 15 30.73 -49.52 -8.43
CA SER A 15 31.34 -50.79 -8.07
C SER A 15 30.65 -51.37 -6.84
N ASP A 16 29.91 -52.45 -7.05
CA ASP A 16 29.47 -53.38 -6.02
C ASP A 16 30.62 -54.33 -5.63
N GLY A 17 30.75 -54.62 -4.33
CA GLY A 17 31.83 -55.47 -3.84
C GLY A 17 31.80 -55.79 -2.33
N ALA A 18 30.78 -56.53 -1.92
CA ALA A 18 30.80 -57.66 -0.96
C ALA A 18 31.25 -57.50 0.53
N THR A 19 30.37 -58.08 1.38
CA THR A 19 30.57 -58.83 2.64
C THR A 19 30.69 -58.12 4.00
N SER A 20 29.58 -58.25 4.74
CA SER A 20 29.29 -58.20 6.18
C SER A 20 30.42 -58.19 7.22
N SER A 21 30.27 -57.32 8.23
CA SER A 21 30.51 -57.66 9.63
C SER A 21 29.50 -56.98 10.55
N VAL A 22 28.81 -57.78 11.35
CA VAL A 22 27.94 -57.39 12.47
C VAL A 22 28.78 -56.68 13.54
N GLY A 23 28.35 -55.49 13.99
CA GLY A 23 29.04 -54.75 15.03
C GLY A 23 28.50 -53.34 15.22
N ASP A 24 27.36 -53.25 15.91
CA ASP A 24 26.99 -52.19 16.86
C ASP A 24 27.79 -50.87 16.79
N ARG A 25 27.18 -49.84 16.21
CA ARG A 25 27.40 -48.45 16.64
C ARG A 25 26.23 -47.59 16.20
N VAL A 26 25.44 -47.22 17.20
CA VAL A 26 24.53 -46.08 17.25
C VAL A 26 25.16 -44.87 16.55
N ALA A 27 24.72 -44.58 15.34
CA ALA A 27 24.79 -43.25 14.77
C ALA A 27 23.36 -42.85 14.43
N ARG A 28 22.70 -42.22 15.42
CA ARG A 28 21.58 -41.33 15.15
C ARG A 28 22.07 -40.36 14.09
N GLY A 29 21.69 -40.59 12.83
CA GLY A 29 21.66 -39.54 11.84
C GLY A 29 20.70 -38.51 12.39
N ALA A 30 21.25 -37.49 13.04
CA ALA A 30 20.55 -36.24 13.23
C ALA A 30 20.25 -35.75 11.82
N ALA A 31 19.06 -36.09 11.32
CA ALA A 31 18.39 -35.26 10.35
C ALA A 31 18.34 -33.90 11.02
N ALA A 32 19.27 -33.02 10.64
CA ALA A 32 19.17 -31.62 10.93
C ALA A 32 17.82 -31.21 10.35
N CYS A 33 16.82 -31.08 11.21
CA CYS A 33 15.64 -30.30 10.93
C CYS A 33 16.21 -28.91 10.62
N LEU A 34 16.42 -28.62 9.33
CA LEU A 34 16.52 -27.25 8.90
C LEU A 34 15.29 -26.56 9.50
N PRO A 35 15.47 -25.47 10.27
CA PRO A 35 14.32 -24.70 10.72
C PRO A 35 13.54 -24.38 9.45
N GLY A 36 12.30 -24.87 9.39
CA GLY A 36 11.44 -24.61 8.25
C GLY A 36 11.41 -23.11 8.06
N GLU A 37 11.91 -22.64 6.92
CA GLU A 37 11.54 -21.32 6.43
C GLU A 37 10.02 -21.33 6.47
N SER A 38 9.44 -20.55 7.38
CA SER A 38 8.07 -20.12 7.22
C SER A 38 8.07 -19.45 5.86
N ILE A 39 7.55 -20.15 4.85
CA ILE A 39 7.25 -19.54 3.56
C ILE A 39 6.21 -18.48 3.92
N GLU A 40 6.68 -17.25 4.17
CA GLU A 40 5.81 -16.11 4.40
C GLU A 40 4.93 -16.02 3.17
N ARG A 41 3.65 -16.36 3.34
CA ARG A 41 2.72 -16.38 2.24
C ARG A 41 2.31 -14.96 1.97
N ALA A 42 2.19 -14.61 0.69
CA ALA A 42 1.51 -13.39 0.31
C ALA A 42 0.12 -13.38 0.97
N GLU A 43 -0.18 -12.31 1.68
CA GLU A 43 -1.45 -12.10 2.38
C GLU A 43 -2.29 -11.14 1.58
N THR A 44 -3.60 -11.37 1.50
CA THR A 44 -4.54 -10.42 0.88
C THR A 44 -5.76 -10.27 1.76
N LYS A 45 -6.05 -9.02 2.13
CA LYS A 45 -7.17 -8.65 3.00
C LYS A 45 -8.01 -7.57 2.35
N VAL A 46 -9.32 -7.65 2.59
CA VAL A 46 -10.27 -6.65 2.13
C VAL A 46 -10.88 -5.98 3.36
N TYR A 47 -10.76 -4.66 3.42
CA TYR A 47 -11.34 -3.81 4.45
C TYR A 47 -12.50 -3.03 3.86
N THR A 48 -13.63 -3.01 4.56
CA THR A 48 -14.76 -2.15 4.22
C THR A 48 -15.03 -1.20 5.37
N PHE A 49 -15.13 0.08 5.03
CA PHE A 49 -15.41 1.17 5.95
C PHE A 49 -16.71 1.83 5.55
N PHE A 50 -17.52 2.16 6.55
CA PHE A 50 -18.80 2.86 6.37
C PHE A 50 -18.75 4.16 7.14
N GLY A 51 -18.84 5.27 6.42
CA GLY A 51 -18.94 6.61 6.98
C GLY A 51 -20.38 7.03 7.22
N SER A 52 -20.54 8.19 7.84
CA SER A 52 -21.82 8.88 7.93
C SER A 52 -22.40 9.22 6.54
N ALA A 53 -23.70 9.49 6.51
CA ALA A 53 -24.43 9.92 5.31
C ALA A 53 -24.31 9.01 4.07
N GLY A 54 -23.87 7.76 4.24
CA GLY A 54 -23.78 6.76 3.17
C GLY A 54 -22.44 6.75 2.43
N ALA A 55 -21.41 7.42 2.95
CA ALA A 55 -20.07 7.31 2.41
C ALA A 55 -19.49 5.91 2.69
N GLN A 56 -18.73 5.34 1.75
CA GLN A 56 -18.20 3.99 1.89
C GLN A 56 -16.82 3.90 1.26
N SER A 57 -15.89 3.18 1.90
CA SER A 57 -14.58 2.86 1.31
C SER A 57 -14.35 1.35 1.35
N ARG A 58 -13.96 0.76 0.21
CA ARG A 58 -13.48 -0.63 0.14
C ARG A 58 -12.01 -0.59 -0.24
N VAL A 59 -11.17 -1.20 0.57
CA VAL A 59 -9.72 -1.28 0.36
C VAL A 59 -9.30 -2.74 0.27
N GLU A 60 -8.55 -3.08 -0.76
CA GLU A 60 -7.85 -4.33 -0.90
C GLU A 60 -6.37 -4.08 -0.64
N ARG A 61 -5.81 -4.79 0.33
CA ARG A 61 -4.39 -4.73 0.70
C ARG A 61 -3.79 -6.10 0.43
N ALA A 62 -2.71 -6.14 -0.32
CA ALA A 62 -1.89 -7.33 -0.48
C ALA A 62 -0.47 -7.07 0.01
N ILE A 63 0.02 -7.94 0.88
CA ILE A 63 1.38 -7.92 1.42
C ILE A 63 2.14 -9.08 0.79
N ARG A 64 3.28 -8.79 0.18
CA ARG A 64 4.15 -9.79 -0.43
C ARG A 64 5.12 -10.37 0.62
N PRO A 65 5.75 -11.53 0.36
CA PRO A 65 6.71 -12.15 1.29
C PRO A 65 7.94 -11.30 1.58
N ASP A 66 8.25 -10.31 0.74
CA ASP A 66 9.36 -9.38 0.98
C ASP A 66 8.95 -8.18 1.86
N GLY A 67 7.69 -8.11 2.30
CA GLY A 67 7.12 -7.00 3.07
C GLY A 67 6.63 -5.83 2.21
N SER A 68 6.78 -5.88 0.88
CA SER A 68 6.19 -4.86 -0.01
C SER A 68 4.67 -4.98 -0.02
N GLU A 69 3.99 -3.85 -0.20
CA GLU A 69 2.53 -3.79 -0.15
C GLU A 69 1.95 -3.19 -1.42
N THR A 70 0.77 -3.67 -1.80
CA THR A 70 -0.10 -3.00 -2.77
C THR A 70 -1.45 -2.73 -2.14
N LEU A 71 -1.97 -1.53 -2.35
CA LEU A 71 -3.25 -1.05 -1.84
C LEU A 71 -4.09 -0.61 -3.03
N SER A 72 -5.33 -1.07 -3.10
CA SER A 72 -6.30 -0.64 -4.11
C SER A 72 -7.60 -0.29 -3.42
N SER A 73 -8.13 0.91 -3.64
CA SER A 73 -9.39 1.34 -3.03
C SER A 73 -10.41 1.91 -4.00
N GLU A 74 -11.68 1.80 -3.61
CA GLU A 74 -12.77 2.61 -4.13
C GLU A 74 -13.50 3.25 -2.94
N THR A 75 -13.50 4.57 -2.89
CA THR A 75 -14.23 5.37 -1.91
C THR A 75 -15.37 6.13 -2.60
N ARG A 76 -16.59 5.82 -2.20
CA ARG A 76 -17.82 6.50 -2.63
C ARG A 76 -18.16 7.58 -1.63
N LEU A 77 -18.24 8.81 -2.11
CA LEU A 77 -18.49 9.99 -1.29
C LEU A 77 -20.00 10.17 -1.07
N SER A 78 -20.37 10.60 0.13
CA SER A 78 -21.77 10.95 0.37
C SER A 78 -22.12 12.26 -0.33
N PRO A 79 -23.42 12.49 -0.63
CA PRO A 79 -23.87 13.80 -1.09
C PRO A 79 -23.58 14.93 -0.10
N ALA A 80 -23.45 14.64 1.20
CA ALA A 80 -23.15 15.61 2.25
C ALA A 80 -21.69 16.07 2.22
N ASP A 81 -20.77 15.21 1.77
CA ASP A 81 -19.33 15.53 1.63
C ASP A 81 -19.07 16.54 0.51
N ALA A 82 -20.03 16.73 -0.40
CA ALA A 82 -19.91 17.64 -1.54
C ALA A 82 -20.10 19.14 -1.22
N GLY A 83 -20.37 19.49 0.06
CA GLY A 83 -20.89 20.80 0.42
C GLY A 83 -20.03 21.69 1.34
N GLN A 84 -18.90 21.23 1.88
CA GLN A 84 -18.20 21.96 2.97
C GLN A 84 -16.79 22.52 2.66
N GLY A 85 -16.33 22.48 1.40
CA GLY A 85 -15.02 23.03 1.00
C GLY A 85 -15.10 24.36 0.23
N SER A 86 -14.48 25.42 0.77
CA SER A 86 -14.29 26.72 0.10
C SER A 86 -13.49 26.60 -1.21
N ALA A 87 -13.80 27.50 -2.15
CA ALA A 87 -13.42 27.54 -3.57
C ALA A 87 -11.90 27.57 -3.90
N ALA A 88 -11.00 27.39 -2.92
CA ALA A 88 -9.56 27.34 -3.15
C ALA A 88 -9.02 25.92 -3.41
N GLY A 89 -9.68 24.86 -2.89
CA GLY A 89 -9.28 23.44 -3.07
C GLY A 89 -10.24 22.59 -3.90
N GLY A 90 -11.44 23.10 -4.15
CA GLY A 90 -12.54 22.45 -4.87
C GLY A 90 -13.18 21.35 -4.02
N ALA A 91 -14.38 21.61 -3.50
CA ALA A 91 -15.21 20.59 -2.85
C ALA A 91 -15.38 19.38 -3.80
N PRO A 92 -15.40 18.15 -3.27
CA PRO A 92 -15.57 16.99 -4.11
C PRO A 92 -16.96 17.00 -4.78
N PRO A 93 -17.09 16.44 -5.99
CA PRO A 93 -18.36 16.38 -6.68
C PRO A 93 -19.36 15.50 -5.90
N THR A 94 -20.63 15.87 -5.94
CA THR A 94 -21.72 15.08 -5.35
C THR A 94 -21.76 13.68 -5.98
N GLY A 95 -21.74 12.64 -5.14
CA GLY A 95 -21.69 11.25 -5.61
C GLY A 95 -20.36 10.89 -6.27
N GLY A 96 -19.30 11.64 -5.98
CA GLY A 96 -17.97 11.38 -6.49
C GLY A 96 -17.42 10.02 -6.05
N VAL A 97 -16.61 9.41 -6.90
CA VAL A 97 -15.88 8.17 -6.62
C VAL A 97 -14.39 8.45 -6.69
N LEU A 98 -13.71 8.28 -5.56
CA LEU A 98 -12.27 8.34 -5.46
C LEU A 98 -11.71 6.92 -5.56
N ARG A 99 -10.80 6.69 -6.50
CA ARG A 99 -10.06 5.43 -6.66
C ARG A 99 -8.60 5.68 -6.37
N GLU A 100 -7.99 4.80 -5.58
CA GLU A 100 -6.58 4.88 -5.26
C GLU A 100 -5.93 3.55 -5.56
N TYR A 101 -4.71 3.62 -6.06
CA TYR A 101 -3.77 2.52 -6.11
C TYR A 101 -2.45 3.02 -5.54
N ALA A 102 -1.84 2.27 -4.64
CA ALA A 102 -0.54 2.61 -4.07
C ALA A 102 0.34 1.36 -3.93
N GLU A 103 1.62 1.53 -4.22
CA GLU A 103 2.66 0.52 -4.01
C GLU A 103 3.67 1.02 -2.97
N LEU A 104 3.92 0.22 -1.95
CA LEU A 104 4.91 0.50 -0.91
C LEU A 104 6.05 -0.51 -1.01
N ASP A 105 7.27 -0.04 -0.83
CA ASP A 105 8.42 -0.92 -0.64
C ASP A 105 8.41 -1.56 0.76
N PRO A 106 9.27 -2.55 1.04
CA PRO A 106 9.34 -3.20 2.35
C PRO A 106 9.61 -2.25 3.52
N SER A 107 10.29 -1.13 3.27
CA SER A 107 10.57 -0.12 4.28
C SER A 107 9.37 0.77 4.60
N GLY A 108 8.31 0.70 3.79
CA GLY A 108 7.12 1.53 3.92
C GLY A 108 7.16 2.82 3.10
N ARG A 109 8.12 2.96 2.17
CA ARG A 109 8.19 4.13 1.28
C ARG A 109 7.32 3.93 0.05
N LEU A 110 6.69 5.02 -0.39
CA LEU A 110 5.89 5.02 -1.61
C LEU A 110 6.76 4.83 -2.85
N VAL A 111 6.45 3.78 -3.61
CA VAL A 111 7.04 3.45 -4.91
C VAL A 111 6.22 4.09 -6.03
N TYR A 112 4.90 3.95 -5.94
CA TYR A 112 3.96 4.44 -6.94
C TYR A 112 2.61 4.76 -6.31
N ALA A 113 1.93 5.80 -6.78
CA ALA A 113 0.51 6.01 -6.51
C ALA A 113 -0.24 6.49 -7.75
N ASP A 114 -1.47 6.03 -7.93
CA ASP A 114 -2.44 6.54 -8.90
C ASP A 114 -3.75 6.83 -8.19
N VAL A 115 -4.08 8.11 -8.07
CA VAL A 115 -5.25 8.59 -7.36
C VAL A 115 -6.13 9.33 -8.35
N SER A 116 -7.38 8.92 -8.47
CA SER A 116 -8.34 9.55 -9.39
C SER A 116 -9.66 9.83 -8.69
N LEU A 117 -10.15 11.05 -8.86
CA LEU A 117 -11.49 11.46 -8.46
C LEU A 117 -12.35 11.56 -9.72
N SER A 118 -13.51 10.92 -9.69
CA SER A 118 -14.46 10.89 -10.78
C SER A 118 -15.86 11.28 -10.33
N ASP A 119 -16.65 11.83 -11.25
CA ASP A 119 -18.07 12.07 -11.10
C ASP A 119 -18.85 11.36 -12.24
N ALA A 120 -20.14 11.67 -12.38
CA ALA A 120 -20.97 11.09 -13.43
C ALA A 120 -20.52 11.46 -14.87
N ALA A 121 -19.76 12.54 -15.05
CA ALA A 121 -19.22 12.98 -16.34
C ALA A 121 -17.85 12.36 -16.65
N GLY A 122 -17.12 11.89 -15.64
CA GLY A 122 -15.87 11.14 -15.79
C GLY A 122 -14.81 11.55 -14.78
N VAL A 123 -13.53 11.37 -15.13
CA VAL A 123 -12.41 11.72 -14.26
C VAL A 123 -12.25 13.24 -14.19
N VAL A 124 -12.50 13.82 -13.01
CA VAL A 124 -12.37 15.26 -12.75
C VAL A 124 -10.96 15.64 -12.30
N LYS A 125 -10.29 14.75 -11.56
CA LYS A 125 -8.90 14.91 -11.12
C LYS A 125 -8.19 13.56 -11.17
N ARG A 126 -6.92 13.56 -11.56
CA ARG A 126 -6.03 12.41 -11.43
C ARG A 126 -4.61 12.86 -11.12
N MET A 127 -3.99 12.19 -10.17
CA MET A 127 -2.60 12.37 -9.78
C MET A 127 -1.91 11.01 -9.87
N ILE A 128 -0.80 10.96 -10.59
CA ILE A 128 0.11 9.83 -10.56
C ILE A 128 1.41 10.30 -9.91
N LEU A 129 1.87 9.60 -8.89
CA LEU A 129 3.14 9.85 -8.23
C LEU A 129 4.09 8.70 -8.48
N ASP A 130 5.31 9.06 -8.89
CA ASP A 130 6.42 8.15 -9.10
C ASP A 130 7.66 8.75 -8.41
N PRO A 131 7.77 8.61 -7.07
CA PRO A 131 8.89 9.17 -6.31
C PRO A 131 10.23 8.54 -6.69
N GLN A 132 10.24 7.30 -7.20
CA GLN A 132 11.46 6.63 -7.65
C GLN A 132 12.08 7.34 -8.86
N HIS A 133 11.23 7.80 -9.80
CA HIS A 133 11.68 8.56 -10.97
C HIS A 133 11.58 10.09 -10.78
N GLY A 134 11.20 10.56 -9.59
CA GLY A 134 11.14 11.98 -9.25
C GLY A 134 10.07 12.74 -10.04
N ALA A 135 8.95 12.09 -10.35
CA ALA A 135 7.91 12.66 -11.19
C ALA A 135 6.51 12.56 -10.57
N ALA A 136 5.68 13.57 -10.86
CA ALA A 136 4.24 13.53 -10.66
C ALA A 136 3.54 13.94 -11.96
N LEU A 137 2.47 13.25 -12.34
CA LEU A 137 1.59 13.65 -13.44
C LEU A 137 0.26 14.10 -12.86
N LEU A 138 -0.15 15.33 -13.18
CA LEU A 138 -1.41 15.90 -12.76
C LEU A 138 -2.35 16.10 -13.95
N ARG A 139 -3.60 15.66 -13.80
CA ARG A 139 -4.68 15.88 -14.75
C ARG A 139 -5.90 16.45 -14.02
N ARG A 140 -6.47 17.53 -14.55
CA ARG A 140 -7.67 18.16 -14.00
C ARG A 140 -8.60 18.59 -15.10
N ALA A 141 -9.90 18.43 -14.90
CA ALA A 141 -10.89 18.99 -15.79
C ALA A 141 -10.66 20.51 -15.95
N GLY A 142 -10.66 20.98 -17.20
CA GLY A 142 -10.44 22.40 -17.51
C GLY A 142 -9.01 22.93 -17.37
N ARG A 143 -8.01 22.08 -17.07
CA ARG A 143 -6.58 22.47 -17.07
C ARG A 143 -5.74 21.53 -17.93
N ALA A 144 -4.66 22.06 -18.49
CA ALA A 144 -3.67 21.24 -19.19
C ALA A 144 -3.05 20.21 -18.23
N SER A 145 -2.84 19.00 -18.72
CA SER A 145 -2.09 18.00 -17.95
C SER A 145 -0.63 18.43 -17.86
N GLY A 146 0.01 18.18 -16.72
CA GLY A 146 1.37 18.65 -16.46
C GLY A 146 2.18 17.64 -15.69
N PHE A 147 3.47 17.56 -16.04
CA PHE A 147 4.47 16.86 -15.25
C PHE A 147 5.10 17.83 -14.26
N VAL A 148 5.26 17.37 -13.03
CA VAL A 148 5.91 18.09 -11.93
C VAL A 148 7.10 17.25 -11.49
N ARG A 149 8.25 17.88 -11.30
CA ARG A 149 9.41 17.21 -10.71
C ARG A 149 9.25 17.20 -9.19
N ILE A 150 9.45 16.04 -8.58
CA ILE A 150 9.48 15.87 -7.13
C ILE A 150 10.87 15.39 -6.68
N PRO A 151 11.31 15.72 -5.45
CA PRO A 151 12.57 15.21 -4.91
C PRO A 151 12.58 13.67 -4.86
N THR A 152 13.74 13.07 -5.14
CA THR A 152 13.97 11.62 -5.05
C THR A 152 14.67 11.25 -3.75
N GLY A 153 14.44 10.04 -3.24
CA GLY A 153 15.15 9.49 -2.06
C GLY A 153 14.54 9.83 -0.70
N GLU A 154 13.60 10.76 -0.66
CA GLU A 154 12.79 11.05 0.53
C GLU A 154 11.57 10.11 0.59
N ALA A 155 11.13 9.72 1.79
CA ALA A 155 9.85 9.05 1.93
C ALA A 155 8.76 10.03 1.48
N THR A 156 7.90 9.63 0.54
CA THR A 156 6.91 10.53 -0.08
C THR A 156 5.50 10.05 0.22
N ILE A 157 4.61 10.99 0.49
CA ILE A 157 3.16 10.79 0.66
C ILE A 157 2.41 11.80 -0.21
N TYR A 158 1.10 11.62 -0.33
CA TYR A 158 0.25 12.59 -1.02
C TYR A 158 -0.76 13.22 -0.07
N ALA A 159 -1.05 14.50 -0.31
CA ALA A 159 -2.08 15.22 0.40
C ALA A 159 -3.48 14.67 0.07
N PRO A 160 -4.46 14.84 0.97
CA PRO A 160 -5.87 14.52 0.72
C PRO A 160 -6.40 15.16 -0.57
N VAL A 161 -7.11 14.37 -1.39
CA VAL A 161 -7.69 14.87 -2.65
C VAL A 161 -9.04 15.51 -2.35
N GLY A 162 -9.16 16.84 -2.55
CA GLY A 162 -10.40 17.56 -2.27
C GLY A 162 -10.80 17.50 -0.79
N SER A 163 -9.82 17.54 0.12
CA SER A 163 -9.97 17.37 1.58
C SER A 163 -10.45 16.00 2.04
N ILE A 164 -10.54 15.00 1.15
CA ILE A 164 -10.96 13.65 1.51
C ILE A 164 -9.75 12.87 1.99
N VAL A 165 -9.80 12.46 3.27
CA VAL A 165 -8.81 11.55 3.84
C VAL A 165 -9.32 10.12 3.77
N THR A 166 -8.58 9.27 3.06
CA THR A 166 -8.92 7.85 2.89
C THR A 166 -8.06 6.94 3.75
N PRO A 167 -8.47 5.67 3.95
CA PRO A 167 -7.62 4.69 4.62
C PRO A 167 -6.31 4.44 3.89
N VAL A 168 -6.30 4.48 2.55
CA VAL A 168 -5.07 4.26 1.77
C VAL A 168 -4.10 5.41 1.98
N ALA A 169 -4.55 6.67 1.86
CA ALA A 169 -3.70 7.83 2.11
C ALA A 169 -3.13 7.82 3.54
N ALA A 170 -3.97 7.50 4.54
CA ALA A 170 -3.56 7.39 5.93
C ALA A 170 -2.55 6.25 6.16
N TRP A 171 -2.78 5.07 5.56
CA TRP A 171 -1.85 3.95 5.70
C TRP A 171 -0.50 4.24 5.04
N VAL A 172 -0.51 4.84 3.84
CA VAL A 172 0.70 5.31 3.16
C VAL A 172 1.46 6.32 4.05
N ALA A 173 0.75 7.25 4.69
CA ALA A 173 1.36 8.21 5.61
C ALA A 173 1.98 7.54 6.85
N ARG A 174 1.28 6.58 7.48
CA ARG A 174 1.81 5.81 8.60
C ARG A 174 3.08 5.07 8.22
N ARG A 175 3.05 4.33 7.11
CA ARG A 175 4.19 3.54 6.63
C ARG A 175 5.39 4.44 6.30
N ALA A 176 5.17 5.57 5.66
CA ALA A 176 6.23 6.54 5.38
C ALA A 176 6.82 7.17 6.64
N ALA A 177 5.99 7.48 7.65
CA ALA A 177 6.42 8.03 8.93
C ALA A 177 7.26 7.05 9.76
N LEU A 178 6.99 5.74 9.65
CA LEU A 178 7.83 4.70 10.23
C LEU A 178 9.17 4.53 9.48
N ALA A 179 9.19 4.83 8.17
CA ALA A 179 10.35 4.64 7.30
C ALA A 179 11.40 5.76 7.38
N ALA A 180 11.02 6.94 7.86
CA ALA A 180 11.87 8.12 7.88
C ALA A 180 11.42 9.11 8.98
N PRO A 181 12.32 9.93 9.55
CA PRO A 181 11.96 10.97 10.53
C PRO A 181 11.23 12.18 9.92
N SER A 182 11.34 12.35 8.60
CA SER A 182 10.66 13.38 7.82
C SER A 182 10.17 12.81 6.51
N VAL A 183 9.00 13.25 6.08
CA VAL A 183 8.30 12.77 4.89
C VAL A 183 8.01 13.95 3.97
N ARG A 184 8.15 13.75 2.67
CA ARG A 184 7.75 14.71 1.64
C ARG A 184 6.27 14.55 1.33
N MET A 185 5.45 15.52 1.70
CA MET A 185 4.05 15.57 1.29
C MET A 185 3.93 16.30 -0.05
N PHE A 186 3.38 15.63 -1.06
CA PHE A 186 3.02 16.24 -2.33
C PHE A 186 1.57 16.72 -2.31
N ASP A 187 1.36 18.00 -2.56
CA ASP A 187 0.03 18.61 -2.67
C ASP A 187 -0.32 18.74 -4.16
N GLU A 188 -1.34 17.98 -4.58
CA GLU A 188 -1.81 18.10 -5.96
C GLU A 188 -2.25 19.54 -6.24
N GLY A 189 -2.99 20.17 -5.34
CA GLY A 189 -3.66 21.47 -5.46
C GLY A 189 -2.72 22.56 -5.97
N THR A 190 -1.58 22.69 -5.31
CA THR A 190 -0.51 23.63 -5.62
C THR A 190 0.53 23.09 -6.61
N ALA A 191 0.56 21.77 -6.84
CA ALA A 191 1.61 21.09 -7.60
C ALA A 191 3.00 21.26 -6.96
N GLU A 192 3.05 21.33 -5.63
CA GLU A 192 4.27 21.50 -4.85
C GLU A 192 4.42 20.37 -3.83
N SER A 193 5.63 20.23 -3.29
CA SER A 193 5.87 19.31 -2.18
C SER A 193 6.67 19.95 -1.05
N HIS A 194 6.32 19.61 0.18
CA HIS A 194 6.93 20.18 1.39
C HIS A 194 7.27 19.07 2.40
N ALA A 195 8.28 19.30 3.22
CA ALA A 195 8.67 18.35 4.25
C ALA A 195 7.73 18.48 5.44
N VAL A 196 7.33 17.34 5.99
CA VAL A 196 6.51 17.20 7.20
C VAL A 196 7.25 16.24 8.13
N LEU A 197 7.27 16.54 9.43
CA LEU A 197 7.90 15.65 10.40
C LEU A 197 6.98 14.46 10.69
N SER A 198 7.57 13.28 10.92
CA SER A 198 6.79 12.06 11.13
C SER A 198 5.93 12.11 12.39
N ASP A 199 6.35 12.86 13.41
CA ASP A 199 5.59 13.11 14.65
C ASP A 199 4.40 14.06 14.46
N GLN A 200 4.32 14.75 13.32
CA GLN A 200 3.13 15.52 12.91
C GLN A 200 2.13 14.67 12.12
N LEU A 201 2.59 13.56 11.53
CA LEU A 201 1.76 12.63 10.74
C LEU A 201 1.23 11.47 11.56
N VAL A 202 2.02 10.97 12.52
CA VAL A 202 1.66 9.84 13.37
C VAL A 202 1.84 10.24 14.82
N VAL A 203 0.75 10.15 15.58
CA VAL A 203 0.69 10.48 17.00
C VAL A 203 0.32 9.22 17.78
N GLU A 204 1.14 8.87 18.76
CA GLU A 204 0.88 7.77 19.68
C GLU A 204 0.51 8.34 21.06
N ASP A 205 -0.59 7.87 21.65
CA ASP A 205 -1.01 8.29 23.00
C ASP A 205 -0.70 7.23 24.09
N GLY A 206 0.06 6.20 23.72
CA GLY A 206 0.44 5.07 24.55
C GLY A 206 -0.55 3.89 24.52
N ARG A 207 -1.72 4.04 23.89
CA ARG A 207 -2.66 2.94 23.64
C ARG A 207 -3.06 2.85 22.18
N ASP A 208 -3.30 4.01 21.57
CA ASP A 208 -3.80 4.15 20.23
C ASP A 208 -2.77 4.87 19.35
N THR A 209 -2.72 4.48 18.08
CA THR A 209 -1.96 5.20 17.05
C THR A 209 -2.93 5.99 16.19
N PHE A 210 -2.65 7.27 15.99
CA PHE A 210 -3.44 8.16 15.13
C PHE A 210 -2.60 8.65 13.97
N VAL A 211 -3.16 8.56 12.76
CA VAL A 211 -2.61 9.19 11.56
C VAL A 211 -3.32 10.50 11.31
N VAL A 212 -2.58 11.60 11.25
CA VAL A 212 -3.11 12.95 11.02
C VAL A 212 -2.79 13.38 9.60
N LEU A 213 -3.83 13.68 8.82
CA LEU A 213 -3.72 14.20 7.46
C LEU A 213 -4.71 15.34 7.25
N GLY A 214 -4.22 16.52 6.92
CA GLY A 214 -5.07 17.71 6.80
C GLY A 214 -5.74 18.04 8.14
N ASP A 215 -7.07 18.08 8.14
CA ASP A 215 -7.92 18.33 9.31
C ASP A 215 -8.50 17.06 9.94
N ALA A 216 -8.10 15.88 9.46
CA ALA A 216 -8.62 14.60 9.94
C ALA A 216 -7.56 13.77 10.68
N ALA A 217 -8.02 13.02 11.67
CA ALA A 217 -7.24 12.00 12.38
C ALA A 217 -7.92 10.63 12.25
N LEU A 218 -7.13 9.61 11.95
CA LEU A 218 -7.58 8.23 11.74
C LEU A 218 -6.89 7.31 12.73
N SER A 219 -7.65 6.46 13.41
CA SER A 219 -7.06 5.43 14.26
C SER A 219 -6.47 4.32 13.39
N ALA A 220 -5.30 3.84 13.79
CA ALA A 220 -4.60 2.73 13.15
C ALA A 220 -4.12 1.76 14.22
N ASP A 221 -4.05 0.49 13.85
CA ASP A 221 -3.32 -0.53 14.59
C ASP A 221 -2.15 -1.05 13.74
N ASP A 222 -1.53 -2.14 14.18
CA ASP A 222 -0.44 -2.78 13.45
C ASP A 222 -0.89 -3.43 12.14
N GLU A 223 -2.18 -3.76 12.02
CA GLU A 223 -2.74 -4.39 10.85
C GLU A 223 -3.12 -3.36 9.79
N PHE A 224 -3.97 -2.39 10.13
CA PHE A 224 -4.45 -1.38 9.19
C PHE A 224 -5.09 -0.16 9.88
N ILE A 225 -5.77 0.68 9.09
CA ILE A 225 -6.65 1.75 9.58
C ILE A 225 -7.93 1.12 10.17
N THR A 226 -8.32 1.56 11.36
CA THR A 226 -9.47 0.99 12.11
C THR A 226 -10.70 1.89 12.11
N SER A 227 -10.51 3.20 11.89
CA SER A 227 -11.61 4.18 11.83
C SER A 227 -11.45 5.14 10.66
N LEU A 228 -12.58 5.66 10.17
CA LEU A 228 -12.64 6.56 9.03
C LEU A 228 -13.43 7.83 9.40
N PRO A 229 -12.90 9.04 9.12
CA PRO A 229 -13.57 10.29 9.39
C PRO A 229 -14.43 10.70 8.18
N LEU A 230 -15.19 9.78 7.58
CA LEU A 230 -16.20 10.14 6.57
C LEU A 230 -17.48 10.60 7.28
N GLY A 231 -17.36 11.71 8.02
CA GLY A 231 -18.36 12.22 8.97
C GLY A 231 -18.71 11.22 10.09
N ALA A 232 -18.98 11.74 11.29
CA ALA A 232 -18.76 11.08 12.58
C ALA A 232 -19.07 9.57 12.70
N ALA A 233 -18.08 8.86 13.26
CA ALA A 233 -18.03 7.45 13.71
C ALA A 233 -18.20 6.39 12.60
N ALA A 234 -17.08 5.99 12.00
CA ALA A 234 -16.96 4.79 11.17
C ALA A 234 -16.14 3.70 11.87
N SER A 235 -16.56 2.45 11.73
CA SER A 235 -15.80 1.25 12.12
C SER A 235 -15.39 0.47 10.86
N ALA A 236 -14.17 -0.07 10.86
CA ALA A 236 -13.70 -0.97 9.81
C ALA A 236 -14.16 -2.41 10.07
N THR A 237 -14.51 -3.13 8.99
CA THR A 237 -14.68 -4.59 9.03
C THR A 237 -13.69 -5.21 8.06
N ALA A 238 -12.79 -6.06 8.58
CA ALA A 238 -11.84 -6.83 7.79
C ALA A 238 -12.43 -8.19 7.39
N CYS A 239 -12.21 -8.62 6.15
CA CYS A 239 -12.49 -9.96 5.68
C CYS A 239 -11.20 -10.58 5.12
N GLU A 240 -10.79 -11.72 5.68
CA GLU A 240 -9.66 -12.50 5.17
C GLU A 240 -10.11 -13.36 3.98
N ALA A 241 -9.53 -13.13 2.80
CA ALA A 241 -9.78 -13.97 1.64
C ALA A 241 -8.92 -15.23 1.72
N GLY A 242 -9.43 -16.24 2.42
CA GLY A 242 -8.84 -17.59 2.41
C GLY A 242 -8.99 -18.24 1.04
N GLY A 243 -7.91 -18.28 0.26
CA GLY A 243 -7.66 -19.26 -0.81
C GLY A 243 -8.57 -19.22 -2.05
N SER A 244 -8.00 -18.72 -3.15
CA SER A 244 -8.37 -18.99 -4.56
C SER A 244 -9.85 -18.84 -4.96
N GLY A 245 -10.19 -17.68 -5.53
CA GLY A 245 -11.24 -17.59 -6.55
C GLY A 245 -12.17 -16.39 -6.41
N ALA A 246 -12.01 -15.44 -7.33
CA ALA A 246 -12.91 -14.33 -7.68
C ALA A 246 -13.17 -13.27 -6.58
N ALA A 247 -12.87 -12.01 -6.93
CA ALA A 247 -13.30 -10.83 -6.20
C ALA A 247 -14.82 -10.89 -5.96
N ALA A 248 -15.21 -11.06 -4.69
CA ALA A 248 -16.62 -11.07 -4.33
C ALA A 248 -17.25 -9.72 -4.70
N PRO A 249 -18.36 -9.70 -5.48
CA PRO A 249 -19.07 -8.46 -5.77
C PRO A 249 -19.65 -7.88 -4.48
N TRP A 250 -19.70 -6.56 -4.42
CA TRP A 250 -20.31 -5.69 -3.41
C TRP A 250 -21.61 -6.23 -2.78
N ARG A 251 -21.50 -7.20 -1.86
CA ARG A 251 -22.58 -7.65 -1.00
C ARG A 251 -21.98 -8.23 0.27
N CYS A 252 -22.14 -7.49 1.36
CA CYS A 252 -22.37 -8.02 2.70
C CYS A 252 -22.88 -6.87 3.58
N GLY A 253 -24.03 -7.10 4.22
CA GLY A 253 -24.67 -6.23 5.22
C GLY A 253 -25.80 -5.37 4.70
#